data_AF-A0A3C1B6L5-F1
#
_entry.id   AF-A0A3C1B6L5-F1
#
_cell.length_a   1.000
_cell.length_b   1.000
_cell.length_c   1.000
_cell.angle_alpha   90.00
_cell.angle_beta   90.00
_cell.angle_gamma   90.00
#
_symmetry.space_group_name_H-M   'P 1'
#
loop_
_entity.id
_entity.type
_entity.pdbx_description
1 polymer ?
#
loop_
_entity_poly.entity_id
_entity_poly.type
_entity_poly.pdbx_seq_one_letter_code
_entity_poly.pdbx_strand_id
1 'polypeptide(L)' 'MDDAQTTHQAEEDARNDHILIYVDGALVPKAQAVVSVYDSGFMLGDGIWEGLRLYNGHWAYLDL' A
#
# COMPACT_ATOMS: atom_id res chain seq x y z
N MET A 1 3.91 -17.56 23.37
CA MET A 1 3.09 -17.83 22.16
C MET A 1 3.89 -17.16 21.07
N ASP A 2 4.56 -17.92 20.22
CA ASP A 2 5.54 -17.36 19.27
C ASP A 2 4.90 -16.27 18.41
N ASP A 3 5.51 -15.09 18.40
CA ASP A 3 5.25 -14.03 17.43
C ASP A 3 5.69 -14.53 16.06
N ALA A 4 4.83 -15.30 15.40
CA ALA A 4 5.06 -15.75 14.04
C ALA A 4 4.98 -14.54 13.10
N GLN A 5 6.14 -13.97 12.80
CA GLN A 5 6.23 -12.85 11.87
C GLN A 5 5.87 -13.33 10.46
N THR A 6 4.89 -12.68 9.83
CA THR A 6 4.45 -13.01 8.46
C THR A 6 5.16 -12.16 7.41
N THR A 7 5.23 -12.62 6.17
CA THR A 7 5.92 -11.94 5.06
C THR A 7 5.42 -10.51 4.79
N HIS A 8 4.17 -10.20 5.13
CA HIS A 8 3.55 -8.89 4.89
C HIS A 8 3.41 -8.04 6.16
N GLN A 9 4.02 -8.45 7.27
CA GLN A 9 4.00 -7.67 8.49
C GLN A 9 5.00 -6.53 8.42
N ALA A 10 4.55 -5.33 8.75
CA ALA A 10 5.38 -4.13 8.88
C ALA A 10 5.29 -3.61 10.32
N GLU A 11 6.32 -2.89 10.76
CA GLU A 11 6.27 -2.16 12.02
C GLU A 11 5.17 -1.10 11.98
N GLU A 12 4.43 -0.95 13.09
CA GLU A 12 3.43 0.10 13.22
C GLU A 12 4.11 1.48 13.29
N ASP A 13 3.58 2.43 12.54
CA ASP A 13 4.05 3.80 12.49
C ASP A 13 2.87 4.76 12.47
N ALA A 14 2.74 5.57 13.52
CA ALA A 14 1.64 6.54 13.68
C ALA A 14 1.56 7.57 12.54
N ARG A 15 2.66 7.78 11.79
CA ARG A 15 2.66 8.66 10.60
C ARG A 15 1.75 8.11 9.49
N ASN A 16 1.57 6.79 9.43
CA ASN A 16 0.75 6.13 8.41
C ASN A 16 -0.75 6.31 8.64
N ASP A 17 -1.19 6.84 9.77
CA ASP A 17 -2.61 7.05 10.06
C ASP A 17 -3.23 8.17 9.21
N HIS A 18 -2.39 9.09 8.72
CA HIS A 18 -2.83 10.32 8.05
C HIS A 18 -2.41 10.36 6.57
N ILE A 19 -1.88 9.26 6.03
CA ILE A 19 -1.53 9.20 4.60
C ILE A 19 -2.78 9.23 3.74
N LEU A 20 -2.61 9.74 2.52
CA LEU A 20 -3.61 9.64 1.48
C LEU A 20 -3.29 8.44 0.60
N ILE A 21 -4.33 7.72 0.22
CA ILE A 21 -4.28 6.58 -0.69
C ILE A 21 -4.99 7.00 -1.97
N TYR A 22 -4.35 6.75 -3.11
CA TYR A 22 -4.95 7.02 -4.41
C TYR A 22 -5.80 5.81 -4.83
N VAL A 23 -7.10 6.00 -4.98
CA VAL A 23 -8.05 4.98 -5.44
C VAL A 23 -9.12 5.64 -6.30
N ASP A 24 -9.48 4.99 -7.42
CA ASP A 24 -10.54 5.44 -8.33
C ASP A 24 -10.46 6.92 -8.76
N GLY A 25 -9.25 7.42 -9.01
CA GLY A 25 -9.03 8.79 -9.48
C GLY A 25 -8.92 9.85 -8.38
N ALA A 26 -8.97 9.46 -7.10
CA ALA A 26 -8.97 10.39 -5.98
C ALA A 26 -7.96 10.01 -4.89
N LEU A 27 -7.40 11.03 -4.23
CA LEU A 27 -6.65 10.87 -2.98
C LEU A 27 -7.63 10.89 -1.81
N VAL A 28 -7.68 9.81 -1.03
CA VAL A 28 -8.60 9.67 0.12
C VAL A 28 -7.86 9.24 1.39
N PRO A 29 -8.34 9.58 2.59
CA PRO A 29 -7.80 9.06 3.84
C PRO A 29 -7.87 7.53 3.90
N LYS A 30 -6.94 6.89 4.63
CA LYS A 30 -6.86 5.43 4.79
C LYS A 30 -8.20 4.75 5.10
N ALA A 31 -9.00 5.33 6.00
CA ALA A 31 -10.30 4.76 6.40
C ALA A 31 -11.37 4.77 5.28
N GLN A 32 -11.16 5.55 4.21
CA GLN A 32 -12.08 5.68 3.07
C GLN A 32 -11.55 4.97 1.82
N ALA A 33 -10.32 4.47 1.84
CA ALA A 33 -9.72 3.75 0.72
C ALA A 33 -10.33 2.35 0.62
N VAL A 34 -11.30 2.18 -0.27
CA VAL A 34 -12.03 0.93 -0.48
C VAL A 34 -11.92 0.49 -1.93
N VAL A 35 -11.93 -0.83 -2.16
CA VAL A 35 -12.06 -1.44 -3.48
C VAL A 35 -13.30 -2.32 -3.51
N SER A 36 -13.86 -2.55 -4.70
CA SER A 36 -14.96 -3.49 -4.87
C SER A 36 -14.52 -4.91 -4.49
N VAL A 37 -15.37 -5.66 -3.80
CA VAL A 37 -15.14 -7.10 -3.58
C VAL A 37 -15.16 -7.90 -4.88
N TYR A 38 -15.63 -7.30 -5.98
CA TYR A 38 -15.61 -7.87 -7.32
C TYR A 38 -14.41 -7.45 -8.17
N ASP A 39 -13.46 -6.68 -7.60
CA ASP A 39 -12.20 -6.38 -8.26
C ASP A 39 -11.42 -7.68 -8.54
N SER A 40 -10.89 -7.85 -9.75
CA SER A 40 -10.19 -9.09 -10.14
C SER A 40 -8.86 -9.27 -9.40
N GLY A 41 -8.19 -8.17 -9.03
CA GLY A 41 -7.01 -8.19 -8.18
C GLY A 41 -7.31 -8.70 -6.78
N PHE A 42 -8.49 -8.37 -6.23
CA PHE A 42 -8.94 -8.93 -4.95
C PHE A 42 -9.46 -10.38 -5.09
N MET A 43 -10.33 -10.64 -6.08
CA MET A 43 -11.04 -11.90 -6.20
C MET A 43 -10.15 -13.06 -6.67
N LEU A 44 -9.27 -12.79 -7.63
CA LEU A 44 -8.49 -13.81 -8.34
C LEU A 44 -6.98 -13.64 -8.14
N GLY A 45 -6.54 -12.55 -7.49
CA GLY A 45 -5.14 -12.17 -7.48
C GLY A 45 -4.64 -11.72 -8.86
N ASP A 46 -5.55 -11.28 -9.74
CA ASP A 46 -5.23 -10.81 -11.09
C ASP A 46 -4.71 -9.36 -11.03
N GLY A 47 -3.50 -9.21 -10.50
CA GLY A 47 -2.85 -7.92 -10.34
C GLY A 47 -1.34 -8.03 -10.31
N ILE A 48 -0.68 -6.94 -10.68
CA ILE A 48 0.76 -6.75 -10.52
C ILE A 48 0.94 -5.66 -9.47
N TRP A 49 1.86 -5.89 -8.54
CA TRP A 49 2.22 -4.90 -7.54
C TRP A 49 3.73 -4.71 -7.54
N GLU A 50 4.14 -3.45 -7.38
CA GLU A 50 5.53 -3.09 -7.13
C GLU A 50 5.64 -2.04 -6.02
N GLY A 51 6.79 -2.04 -5.35
CA GLY A 51 7.12 -1.07 -4.31
C GLY A 51 8.18 -0.09 -4.77
N LEU A 52 7.90 1.21 -4.66
CA LEU A 52 8.89 2.28 -4.87
C LEU A 52 9.22 2.95 -3.53
N ARG A 53 10.50 3.24 -3.29
CA ARG A 53 10.96 3.90 -2.06
C ARG A 53 11.48 5.30 -2.36
N LEU A 54 11.03 6.28 -1.57
CA LEU A 54 11.52 7.65 -1.57
C LEU A 54 12.44 7.87 -0.37
N TYR A 55 13.68 8.26 -0.61
CA TYR A 55 14.63 8.61 0.44
C TYR A 55 15.10 10.04 0.22
N ASN A 56 14.84 10.93 1.19
CA ASN A 56 15.32 12.32 1.16
C ASN A 56 15.07 13.02 -0.19
N GLY A 57 13.85 12.90 -0.72
CA GLY A 57 13.45 13.50 -1.99
C GLY A 57 13.92 12.78 -3.27
N HIS A 58 14.57 11.63 -3.16
CA HIS A 58 15.05 10.84 -4.30
C HIS A 58 14.41 9.46 -4.36
N TRP A 59 13.90 9.08 -5.53
CA TRP A 59 13.35 7.75 -5.77
C TRP A 59 14.48 6.72 -5.94
N ALA A 60 14.38 5.60 -5.25
CA ALA A 60 15.33 4.50 -5.42
C ALA A 60 15.04 3.74 -6.72
N TYR A 61 16.06 3.55 -7.56
CA TYR A 61 16.02 2.72 -8.78
C TYR A 61 14.97 3.15 -9.82
N LEU A 62 14.57 4.42 -9.81
CA LEU A 62 13.71 5.02 -10.83
C LEU A 62 14.46 6.15 -11.52
N ASP A 63 14.81 5.93 -12.78
CA ASP A 63 15.32 6.96 -13.68
C ASP A 63 14.13 7.59 -14.42
N LEU A 64 13.96 8.91 -14.31
CA LEU A 64 12.87 9.69 -14.92
C LEU A 64 13.32 10.40 -16.20
#